data_AF-A0A3E3E1M8-F1
#
_entry.id   AF-A0A3E3E1M8-F1
#
_cell.length_a   1.000
_cell.length_b   1.000
_cell.length_c   1.000
_cell.angle_alpha   90.00
_cell.angle_beta   90.00
_cell.angle_gamma   90.00
#
_symmetry.space_group_name_H-M   'P 1'
#
loop_
_entity.id
_entity.type
_entity.pdbx_description
1 polymer ?
#
loop_
_entity_poly.entity_id
_entity_poly.type
_entity_poly.pdbx_seq_one_letter_code
_entity_poly.pdbx_strand_id
1 'polypeptide(L)' 'MKRSELEKYLGTKVKVVLHDNDSVIGTLGKTEDVKDDPNYYLNPKYYFVSPNIRHLIFRCSHVKKVEVQE' A
#
# COMPACT_ATOMS: atom_id res chain seq x y z
N MET A 1 -7.31 -6.92 -6.48
CA MET A 1 -6.86 -6.06 -7.61
C MET A 1 -5.66 -6.69 -8.33
N LYS A 2 -5.43 -6.45 -9.63
CA LYS A 2 -4.19 -6.89 -10.30
C LYS A 2 -3.00 -6.05 -9.83
N ARG A 3 -1.83 -6.67 -9.66
CA ARG A 3 -0.60 -5.98 -9.22
C ARG A 3 -0.28 -4.76 -10.10
N SER A 4 -0.29 -4.96 -11.43
CA SER A 4 0.01 -3.91 -12.41
C SER A 4 -0.96 -2.73 -12.41
N GLU A 5 -2.16 -2.86 -11.84
CA GLU A 5 -3.09 -1.73 -11.71
C GLU A 5 -2.79 -0.94 -10.45
N LEU A 6 -2.52 -1.62 -9.34
CA LEU A 6 -2.13 -0.98 -8.08
C LEU A 6 -0.82 -0.20 -8.23
N GLU A 7 0.15 -0.77 -8.96
CA GLU A 7 1.46 -0.15 -9.17
C GLU A 7 1.44 1.14 -9.99
N LYS A 8 0.35 1.42 -10.74
CA LYS A 8 0.17 2.70 -11.44
C LYS A 8 0.02 3.88 -10.49
N TYR A 9 -0.36 3.62 -9.23
CA TYR A 9 -0.61 4.63 -8.22
C TYR A 9 0.55 4.79 -7.21
N LEU A 10 1.68 4.11 -7.43
CA LEU A 10 2.86 4.25 -6.57
C LEU A 10 3.32 5.71 -6.52
N GLY A 11 3.66 6.19 -5.33
CA GLY A 11 4.07 7.57 -5.10
C GLY A 11 2.92 8.59 -5.16
N THR A 12 1.69 8.16 -5.44
CA THR A 12 0.51 9.03 -5.48
C THR A 12 -0.28 8.91 -4.17
N LYS A 13 -0.94 10.00 -3.78
CA LYS A 13 -1.89 9.99 -2.66
C LYS A 13 -3.17 9.28 -3.09
N VAL A 14 -3.50 8.20 -2.41
CA VAL A 14 -4.66 7.37 -2.71
C VAL A 14 -5.41 6.99 -1.44
N LYS A 15 -6.68 6.68 -1.62
CA LYS A 15 -7.49 5.94 -0.66
C LYS A 15 -7.52 4.48 -1.08
N VAL A 16 -7.00 3.59 -0.24
CA VAL A 16 -7.07 2.13 -0.45
C VAL A 16 -8.19 1.58 0.42
N VAL A 17 -9.10 0.83 -0.18
CA VAL A 17 -10.16 0.10 0.51
C VAL A 17 -9.82 -1.38 0.49
N LEU A 18 -9.69 -1.98 1.67
CA LEU A 18 -9.41 -3.39 1.86
C LEU A 18 -10.71 -4.22 1.92
N HIS A 19 -10.60 -5.54 1.85
CA HIS A 19 -11.76 -6.45 1.88
C HIS A 19 -12.57 -6.36 3.18
N ASP A 20 -11.93 -6.04 4.30
CA ASP A 20 -12.58 -5.88 5.61
C ASP A 20 -13.34 -4.55 5.77
N ASN A 21 -13.56 -3.81 4.67
CA ASN A 21 -14.06 -2.43 4.63
C ASN A 21 -13.19 -1.41 5.37
N ASP A 22 -12.02 -1.82 5.83
CA ASP A 22 -10.99 -0.90 6.30
C ASP A 22 -10.51 -0.03 5.14
N SER A 23 -10.36 1.27 5.38
CA SER A 23 -9.88 2.20 4.37
C SER A 23 -8.83 3.12 4.92
N VAL A 24 -7.75 3.28 4.16
CA VAL A 24 -6.62 4.11 4.51
C VAL A 24 -6.39 5.15 3.42
N ILE A 25 -5.97 6.35 3.81
CA ILE A 25 -5.60 7.43 2.89
C ILE A 25 -4.14 7.79 3.12
N GLY A 26 -3.41 7.99 2.02
CA GLY A 26 -2.04 8.46 2.05
C GLY A 26 -1.26 8.08 0.80
N THR A 27 0.06 8.20 0.84
CA THR A 27 0.90 7.91 -0.34
C THR A 27 1.17 6.41 -0.44
N LEU A 28 0.82 5.81 -1.58
CA LEU A 28 1.06 4.39 -1.81
C LEU A 28 2.56 4.12 -2.01
N GLY A 29 3.10 3.20 -1.21
CA GLY A 29 4.45 2.68 -1.34
C GLY A 29 4.47 1.16 -1.39
N LYS A 30 5.57 0.58 -1.89
CA LYS A 30 5.84 -0.86 -1.82
C LYS A 30 6.98 -1.12 -0.87
N THR A 31 6.91 -2.25 -0.17
CA THR A 31 7.92 -2.61 0.84
C THR A 31 9.32 -2.81 0.26
N GLU A 32 9.41 -3.13 -1.04
CA GLU A 32 10.66 -3.28 -1.78
C GLU A 32 11.47 -1.97 -1.88
N ASP A 33 10.82 -0.80 -1.80
CA ASP A 33 11.50 0.51 -1.83
C ASP A 33 12.08 0.91 -0.47
N VAL A 34 11.64 0.27 0.62
CA VAL A 34 12.08 0.52 2.01
C VAL A 34 12.79 -0.69 2.62
N LYS A 35 13.19 -1.66 1.79
CA LYS A 35 13.85 -2.91 2.20
C LYS A 35 15.20 -2.72 2.92
N ASP A 36 15.80 -1.53 2.78
CA ASP A 36 17.10 -1.20 3.39
C ASP A 36 16.95 -0.69 4.83
N ASP A 37 15.72 -0.45 5.30
CA ASP A 37 15.51 0.00 6.68
C ASP A 37 15.41 -1.22 7.63
N PRO A 38 16.43 -1.45 8.49
CA PRO A 38 16.49 -2.62 9.36
C PRO A 38 15.40 -2.65 10.44
N ASN A 39 14.63 -1.56 10.63
CA ASN A 39 13.50 -1.54 11.56
C ASN A 39 12.24 -2.21 11.00
N TYR A 40 12.26 -2.61 9.73
CA TYR A 40 11.10 -3.05 9.00
C TYR A 40 11.31 -4.46 8.46
N TYR A 41 10.87 -5.47 9.23
CA TYR A 41 10.71 -6.85 8.76
C TYR A 41 9.55 -6.92 7.77
N LEU A 42 9.75 -6.35 6.58
CA LEU A 42 8.72 -6.27 5.55
C LEU A 42 8.86 -7.44 4.60
N ASN A 43 7.81 -8.24 4.52
CA ASN A 43 7.73 -9.28 3.52
C ASN A 43 7.80 -8.65 2.12
N PRO A 44 8.57 -9.25 1.19
CA PRO A 44 8.57 -8.82 -0.20
C PRO A 44 7.17 -9.00 -0.80
N LYS A 45 6.78 -8.13 -1.75
CA LYS A 45 5.45 -8.11 -2.42
C LYS A 45 4.30 -7.54 -1.58
N TYR A 46 4.58 -6.70 -0.60
CA TYR A 46 3.57 -5.97 0.17
C TYR A 46 3.55 -4.48 -0.20
N TYR A 47 2.43 -3.85 0.08
CA TYR A 47 2.18 -2.43 -0.12
C TYR A 47 1.80 -1.80 1.21
N PHE A 48 2.05 -0.50 1.34
CA PHE A 48 1.69 0.29 2.50
C PHE A 48 1.21 1.66 2.05
N VAL A 49 0.57 2.38 2.97
CA VAL A 49 0.15 3.76 2.75
C VAL A 49 0.80 4.64 3.82
N SER A 50 1.67 5.55 3.37
CA SER A 50 2.39 6.50 4.22
C SER A 50 1.43 7.56 4.77
N PRO A 51 1.54 7.98 6.06
CA PRO A 51 2.67 7.76 6.98
C PRO A 51 2.63 6.44 7.79
N ASN A 52 1.56 5.65 7.70
CA ASN A 52 1.37 4.47 8.55
C ASN A 52 1.99 3.19 7.97
N ILE A 53 3.32 3.17 7.82
CA ILE A 53 4.06 2.01 7.29
C ILE A 53 3.98 0.80 8.23
N ARG A 54 4.06 1.00 9.55
CA ARG A 54 4.12 -0.09 10.54
C ARG A 54 2.79 -0.79 10.82
N HIS A 55 1.70 -0.05 10.78
CA HIS A 55 0.39 -0.57 11.19
C HIS A 55 -0.41 -1.14 10.02
N LEU A 56 -0.06 -0.80 8.78
CA LEU A 56 -0.92 -1.09 7.65
C LEU A 56 -0.14 -1.51 6.40
N ILE A 57 0.27 -2.77 6.41
CA ILE A 57 0.80 -3.47 5.24
C ILE A 57 -0.27 -4.41 4.67
N PHE A 58 -0.42 -4.42 3.35
CA PHE A 58 -1.40 -5.26 2.67
C PHE A 58 -0.85 -5.83 1.36
N ARG A 59 -1.44 -6.92 0.89
CA ARG A 59 -1.18 -7.48 -0.44
C ARG A 59 -2.12 -6.84 -1.45
N CYS A 60 -1.73 -6.80 -2.72
CA CYS A 60 -2.63 -6.34 -3.80
C CYS A 60 -3.91 -7.19 -3.92
N SER A 61 -3.88 -8.45 -3.47
CA SER A 61 -5.04 -9.33 -3.36
C SER A 61 -6.03 -8.89 -2.29
N HIS A 62 -5.59 -8.15 -1.27
CA HIS A 62 -6.45 -7.63 -0.21
C HIS A 62 -7.09 -6.28 -0.57
N VAL A 63 -6.66 -5.67 -1.68
CA VAL A 63 -7.20 -4.41 -2.17
C VAL A 63 -8.47 -4.66 -2.96
N LYS A 64 -9.57 -4.12 -2.43
CA LYS A 64 -10.90 -4.11 -3.05
C LYS A 64 -11.05 -2.94 -4.01
N LYS A 65 -10.60 -1.74 -3.62
CA LYS A 65 -10.69 -0.51 -4.44
C LYS A 65 -9.53 0.43 -4.13
N VAL A 66 -9.12 1.21 -5.14
CA VAL A 66 -8.19 2.35 -5.00
C VAL A 66 -8.84 3.59 -5.60
N GLU A 67 -8.74 4.71 -4.91
CA GLU A 67 -9.26 6.01 -5.36
C GLU A 67 -8.15 7.04 -5.23
N VAL A 68 -7.81 7.72 -6.32
CA VAL A 68 -6.83 8.81 -6.31
C VAL A 68 -7.41 9.98 -5.51
N GLN A 69 -6.59 10.58 -4.66
CA GLN A 69 -6.93 11.81 -3.94
C GLN A 69 -6.16 12.95 -4.61
N GLU A 70 -6.88 13.90 -5.22
CA GLU A 70 -6.32 15.17 -5.72
C GLU A 70 -5.85 16.09 -4.59
#